data_AF-A0A7C1AV80-F1
#
_entry.id   AF-A0A7C1AV80-F1
#
_cell.length_a   1.000
_cell.length_b   1.000
_cell.length_c   1.000
_cell.angle_alpha   90.00
_cell.angle_beta   90.00
_cell.angle_gamma   90.00
#
_symmetry.space_group_name_H-M   'P 1'
#
loop_
_entity.id
_entity.type
_entity.pdbx_description
1 polymer ?
#
loop_
_entity_poly.entity_id
_entity_poly.type
_entity_poly.pdbx_seq_one_letter_code
_entity_poly.pdbx_strand_id
1 'polypeptide(L)'
;MLSLQDEIRKYFDRIFNAEIGGALTTDKLGEVILAVGKRCADQISGDKDVEVMLSPDDAKKLAESLIARFKEETGKGLKIKPVPSVDAGFMISFDGGESSYDFTDQGLQQLLSTYISTQLKKIIS
;
A
#
# COMPACT_ATOMS: atom_id res chain seq x y z
N MET A 1 -6.71 -5.84 33.47
CA MET A 1 -5.81 -4.97 32.68
C MET A 1 -5.60 -5.47 31.26
N LEU A 2 -5.34 -6.78 31.05
CA LEU A 2 -5.33 -7.38 29.69
C LEU A 2 -6.63 -7.14 28.91
N SER A 3 -7.80 -7.28 29.56
CA SER A 3 -9.10 -7.04 28.91
C SER A 3 -9.29 -5.61 28.38
N LEU A 4 -8.86 -4.59 29.14
CA LEU A 4 -8.94 -3.19 28.72
C LEU A 4 -7.97 -2.90 27.56
N GLN A 5 -6.76 -3.47 27.62
CA GLN A 5 -5.78 -3.35 26.55
C GLN A 5 -6.30 -3.94 25.22
N ASP A 6 -6.98 -5.08 25.30
CA ASP A 6 -7.57 -5.74 24.13
C ASP A 6 -8.78 -4.97 23.58
N GLU A 7 -9.62 -4.38 24.43
CA GLU A 7 -10.73 -3.52 24.01
C GLU A 7 -10.23 -2.25 23.30
N ILE A 8 -9.20 -1.59 23.83
CA ILE A 8 -8.60 -0.41 23.21
C ILE A 8 -8.02 -0.75 21.83
N ARG A 9 -7.30 -1.88 21.71
CA ARG A 9 -6.77 -2.34 20.41
C ARG A 9 -7.87 -2.55 19.38
N LYS A 10 -8.93 -3.29 19.75
CA LYS A 10 -10.08 -3.55 18.85
C LYS A 10 -10.75 -2.26 18.39
N TYR A 11 -10.82 -1.25 19.26
CA TYR A 11 -11.38 0.05 18.90
C TYR A 11 -10.52 0.78 17.86
N PHE A 12 -9.19 0.78 18.03
CA PHE A 12 -8.27 1.36 17.05
C PHE A 12 -8.26 0.61 15.72
N ASP A 13 -8.23 -0.71 15.74
CA ASP A 13 -8.27 -1.53 14.52
C ASP A 13 -9.52 -1.20 13.69
N ARG A 14 -10.67 -1.02 14.35
CA ARG A 14 -11.91 -0.62 13.69
C ARG A 14 -11.83 0.78 13.07
N ILE A 15 -11.25 1.75 13.78
CA ILE A 15 -11.09 3.12 13.25
C ILE A 15 -10.15 3.11 12.04
N PHE A 16 -9.02 2.41 12.13
CA PHE A 16 -8.06 2.37 11.03
C PHE A 16 -8.62 1.74 9.77
N ASN A 17 -9.39 0.65 9.89
CA ASN A 17 -10.01 0.03 8.72
C ASN A 17 -10.98 0.99 8.00
N ALA A 18 -11.72 1.79 8.77
CA ALA A 18 -12.61 2.80 8.20
C ALA A 18 -11.84 3.96 7.54
N GLU A 19 -10.79 4.46 8.20
CA GLU A 19 -10.00 5.60 7.71
C GLU A 19 -9.11 5.23 6.51
N ILE A 20 -8.49 4.05 6.49
CA ILE A 20 -7.65 3.59 5.37
C ILE A 20 -8.50 3.46 4.10
N GLY A 21 -9.67 2.80 4.19
CA GLY A 21 -10.58 2.67 3.06
C GLY A 21 -11.14 4.01 2.56
N GLY A 22 -11.41 4.95 3.48
CA GLY A 22 -11.90 6.29 3.12
C GLY A 22 -10.82 7.22 2.54
N ALA A 23 -9.57 7.10 2.99
CA ALA A 23 -8.47 7.99 2.58
C ALA A 23 -7.86 7.62 1.22
N LEU A 24 -7.80 6.32 0.90
CA LEU A 24 -7.22 5.79 -0.35
C LEU A 24 -8.22 5.78 -1.51
N THR A 25 -8.84 6.92 -1.78
CA THR A 25 -9.63 7.12 -3.00
C THR A 25 -8.77 6.87 -4.24
N THR A 26 -9.38 6.41 -5.35
CA THR A 26 -8.67 6.09 -6.60
C THR A 26 -7.68 7.18 -7.06
N ASP A 27 -8.03 8.46 -7.00
CA ASP A 27 -7.13 9.56 -7.44
C ASP A 27 -5.88 9.66 -6.57
N LYS A 28 -6.05 9.72 -5.24
CA LYS A 28 -4.94 9.73 -4.27
C LYS A 28 -4.11 8.46 -4.36
N LEU A 29 -4.74 7.31 -4.61
CA LEU A 29 -4.05 6.04 -4.79
C LEU A 29 -3.07 6.12 -5.98
N GLY A 30 -3.50 6.69 -7.11
CA GLY A 30 -2.62 6.93 -8.26
C GLY A 30 -1.42 7.83 -7.94
N GLU A 31 -1.63 8.92 -7.21
CA GLU A 31 -0.55 9.82 -6.78
C GLU A 31 0.47 9.12 -5.88
N VAL A 32 0.00 8.33 -4.91
CA VAL A 32 0.86 7.57 -4.01
C VAL A 32 1.64 6.50 -4.77
N ILE A 33 0.99 5.76 -5.69
CA ILE A 33 1.67 4.75 -6.51
C ILE A 33 2.78 5.38 -7.35
N LEU A 34 2.55 6.56 -7.96
CA LEU A 34 3.60 7.28 -8.70
C LEU A 34 4.76 7.67 -7.78
N ALA A 35 4.45 8.24 -6.62
CA ALA A 35 5.48 8.70 -5.69
C ALA A 35 6.36 7.55 -5.16
N VAL A 36 5.75 6.42 -4.79
CA VAL A 36 6.46 5.24 -4.31
C VAL A 36 7.19 4.54 -5.45
N GLY A 37 6.53 4.36 -6.60
CA GLY A 37 7.11 3.68 -7.74
C GLY A 37 8.33 4.38 -8.33
N LYS A 38 8.37 5.72 -8.32
CA LYS A 38 9.58 6.48 -8.70
C LYS A 38 10.78 6.10 -7.86
N ARG A 39 10.59 6.04 -6.54
CA ARG A 39 11.66 5.64 -5.61
C ARG A 39 12.09 4.20 -5.84
N CYS A 40 11.15 3.31 -6.15
CA CYS A 40 11.48 1.93 -6.53
C CYS A 40 12.25 1.88 -7.86
N ALA A 41 11.88 2.69 -8.85
CA ALA A 41 12.57 2.76 -10.14
C ALA A 41 14.04 3.17 -10.00
N ASP A 42 14.36 4.08 -9.08
CA ASP A 42 15.74 4.48 -8.77
C ASP A 42 16.59 3.31 -8.25
N GLN A 43 15.97 2.26 -7.70
CA GLN A 43 16.65 1.09 -7.15
C GLN A 43 16.86 -0.04 -8.17
N ILE A 44 16.31 0.10 -9.39
CA ILE A 44 16.32 -0.95 -10.40
C ILE A 44 17.34 -0.62 -11.50
N SER A 45 18.23 -1.56 -11.79
CA SER A 45 19.15 -1.47 -12.93
C SER A 45 18.62 -2.25 -14.15
N GLY A 46 18.89 -1.75 -15.36
CA GLY A 46 18.48 -2.41 -16.63
C GLY A 46 16.99 -2.28 -16.96
N ASP A 47 16.47 -3.19 -17.79
CA ASP A 47 15.12 -3.13 -18.38
C ASP A 47 14.02 -3.79 -17.52
N LYS A 48 14.23 -3.89 -16.21
CA LYS A 48 13.20 -4.44 -15.31
C LYS A 48 12.09 -3.40 -15.06
N ASP A 49 10.85 -3.86 -15.08
CA ASP A 49 9.67 -3.05 -14.79
C ASP A 49 9.36 -3.01 -13.29
N VAL A 50 8.70 -1.93 -12.86
CA VAL A 50 8.01 -1.88 -11.57
C VAL A 50 6.65 -2.56 -11.73
N GLU A 51 6.28 -3.39 -10.77
CA GLU A 51 4.97 -4.05 -10.76
C GLU A 51 4.14 -3.55 -9.59
N VAL A 52 2.88 -3.24 -9.84
CA VAL A 52 1.91 -2.80 -8.83
C VAL A 52 0.70 -3.71 -8.87
N MET A 53 0.33 -4.22 -7.72
CA MET A 53 -0.80 -5.10 -7.48
C MET A 53 -1.86 -4.34 -6.68
N LEU A 54 -3.10 -4.33 -7.17
CA LEU A 54 -4.20 -3.62 -6.51
C LEU A 54 -5.56 -4.26 -6.85
N SER A 55 -6.64 -3.72 -6.28
CA SER A 55 -7.99 -4.21 -6.53
C SER A 55 -8.33 -4.18 -8.04
N PRO A 56 -9.16 -5.10 -8.54
CA PRO A 56 -9.57 -5.09 -9.96
C PRO A 56 -10.22 -3.77 -10.41
N ASP A 57 -10.99 -3.14 -9.53
CA ASP A 57 -11.69 -1.89 -9.83
C ASP A 57 -10.73 -0.72 -10.00
N ASP A 58 -9.76 -0.57 -9.09
CA ASP A 58 -8.77 0.50 -9.22
C ASP A 58 -7.78 0.21 -10.35
N ALA A 59 -7.47 -1.06 -10.63
CA ALA A 59 -6.60 -1.43 -11.74
C ALA A 59 -7.20 -0.96 -13.07
N LYS A 60 -8.52 -1.16 -13.24
CA LYS A 60 -9.25 -0.69 -14.41
C LYS A 60 -9.28 0.83 -14.52
N LYS A 61 -9.43 1.56 -13.41
CA LYS A 61 -9.51 3.03 -13.39
C LYS A 61 -8.16 3.70 -13.62
N LEU A 62 -7.06 3.08 -13.16
CA LEU A 62 -5.74 3.70 -13.14
C LEU A 62 -4.82 3.25 -14.29
N ALA A 63 -5.06 2.09 -14.91
CA ALA A 63 -4.10 1.44 -15.81
C ALA A 63 -3.47 2.36 -16.86
N GLU A 64 -4.24 2.91 -17.80
CA GLU A 64 -3.67 3.59 -18.96
C GLU A 64 -2.97 4.90 -18.60
N SER A 65 -3.63 5.74 -17.78
CA SER A 65 -3.07 7.04 -17.38
C SER A 65 -1.84 6.91 -16.49
N LEU A 66 -1.84 5.93 -15.58
CA LEU A 66 -0.76 5.75 -14.62
C LEU A 66 0.48 5.16 -15.29
N ILE A 67 0.31 4.17 -16.18
CA ILE A 67 1.42 3.56 -16.92
C ILE A 67 2.09 4.60 -17.82
N ALA A 68 1.30 5.40 -18.56
CA ALA A 68 1.83 6.44 -19.43
C ALA A 68 2.65 7.48 -18.64
N ARG A 69 2.06 8.01 -17.55
CA ARG A 69 2.71 9.01 -16.71
C ARG A 69 3.95 8.46 -16.00
N PHE A 70 3.91 7.23 -15.52
CA PHE A 70 5.07 6.59 -14.88
C PHE A 70 6.25 6.46 -15.85
N LYS A 71 5.96 6.03 -17.08
CA LYS A 71 6.97 5.89 -18.13
C LYS A 71 7.57 7.24 -18.53
N GLU A 72 6.73 8.27 -18.66
CA GLU A 72 7.19 9.63 -18.95
C GLU A 72 8.12 10.17 -17.87
N GLU A 73 7.79 9.95 -16.59
CA GLU A 73 8.51 10.53 -15.46
C GLU A 73 9.77 9.74 -15.06
N THR A 74 9.87 8.44 -15.41
CA THR A 74 10.98 7.56 -14.95
C THR A 74 11.79 6.91 -16.07
N GLY A 75 11.24 6.85 -17.30
CA GLY A 75 11.79 6.05 -18.38
C GLY A 75 11.65 4.53 -18.18
N LYS A 76 11.09 4.06 -17.05
CA LYS A 76 10.85 2.64 -16.74
C LYS A 76 9.40 2.25 -17.02
N GLY A 77 9.17 0.96 -17.24
CA GLY A 77 7.82 0.42 -17.38
C GLY A 77 7.16 0.19 -16.02
N LEU A 78 5.82 0.34 -16.02
CA LEU A 78 4.94 -0.02 -14.91
C LEU A 78 4.00 -1.11 -15.39
N LYS A 79 3.91 -2.23 -14.65
CA LYS A 79 2.91 -3.27 -14.86
C LYS A 79 1.88 -3.21 -13.75
N ILE A 80 0.61 -3.12 -14.11
CA ILE A 80 -0.49 -3.20 -13.15
C ILE A 80 -1.11 -4.60 -13.21
N LYS A 81 -1.23 -5.25 -12.05
CA LYS A 81 -1.81 -6.58 -11.89
C LYS A 81 -3.04 -6.50 -10.97
N PRO A 82 -4.24 -6.83 -11.44
CA PRO A 82 -5.42 -6.90 -10.58
C PRO A 82 -5.34 -8.12 -9.65
N VAL A 83 -5.61 -7.93 -8.36
CA VAL A 83 -5.58 -8.98 -7.33
C VAL A 83 -6.88 -8.96 -6.52
N PRO A 84 -7.72 -10.01 -6.60
CA PRO A 84 -9.03 -10.04 -5.92
C PRO A 84 -8.99 -10.02 -4.40
N SER A 85 -7.87 -10.39 -3.77
CA SER A 85 -7.72 -10.39 -2.31
C SER A 85 -7.35 -9.01 -1.73
N VAL A 86 -7.19 -7.99 -2.59
CA VAL A 86 -6.90 -6.62 -2.16
C VAL A 86 -8.19 -5.81 -2.24
N ASP A 87 -8.69 -5.39 -1.07
CA ASP A 87 -9.91 -4.57 -0.98
C ASP A 87 -9.60 -3.08 -1.20
N ALA A 88 -8.49 -2.59 -0.64
CA ALA A 88 -8.00 -1.22 -0.86
C ALA A 88 -6.46 -1.12 -0.78
N GLY A 89 -5.91 -0.07 -1.37
CA GLY A 89 -4.46 0.16 -1.40
C GLY A 89 -3.76 -0.61 -2.51
N PHE A 90 -2.47 -0.90 -2.31
CA PHE A 90 -1.64 -1.54 -3.33
C PHE A 90 -0.42 -2.26 -2.73
N MET A 91 0.07 -3.27 -3.42
CA MET A 91 1.41 -3.82 -3.21
C MET A 91 2.29 -3.42 -4.39
N ILE A 92 3.52 -3.02 -4.12
CA ILE A 92 4.50 -2.68 -5.16
C ILE A 92 5.70 -3.62 -5.06
N SER A 93 6.12 -4.18 -6.18
CA SER A 93 7.32 -5.01 -6.27
C SER A 93 8.22 -4.54 -7.39
N PHE A 94 9.52 -4.73 -7.20
CA PHE A 94 10.54 -4.31 -8.13
C PHE A 94 11.69 -5.32 -8.16
N ASP A 95 12.63 -5.09 -9.06
CA ASP A 95 13.79 -5.94 -9.28
C ASP A 95 13.46 -7.39 -9.70
N GLY A 96 12.30 -7.58 -10.34
CA GLY A 96 11.80 -8.91 -10.73
C GLY A 96 11.01 -9.62 -9.63
N GLY A 97 10.56 -8.90 -8.61
CA GLY A 97 9.73 -9.43 -7.53
C GLY A 97 10.50 -9.79 -6.26
N GLU A 98 11.82 -9.63 -6.25
CA GLU A 98 12.66 -9.91 -5.07
C GLU A 98 12.41 -8.94 -3.92
N SER A 99 12.13 -7.67 -4.26
CA SER A 99 11.76 -6.65 -3.28
C SER A 99 10.30 -6.26 -3.44
N SER A 100 9.57 -6.19 -2.32
CA SER A 100 8.18 -5.75 -2.30
C SER A 100 7.86 -4.93 -1.06
N TYR A 101 6.92 -4.01 -1.21
CA TYR A 101 6.30 -3.25 -0.14
C TYR A 101 4.79 -3.42 -0.19
N ASP A 102 4.21 -3.73 0.96
CA ASP A 102 2.78 -3.93 1.14
C ASP A 102 2.14 -2.67 1.73
N PHE A 103 1.37 -1.96 0.90
CA PHE A 103 0.53 -0.83 1.27
C PHE A 103 -0.96 -1.15 1.06
N THR A 104 -1.32 -2.43 1.11
CA THR A 104 -2.72 -2.85 1.16
C THR A 104 -3.34 -2.44 2.49
N ASP A 105 -4.67 -2.40 2.52
CA ASP A 105 -5.44 -2.22 3.74
C ASP A 105 -5.01 -3.17 4.87
N GLN A 106 -4.80 -4.46 4.54
CA GLN A 106 -4.31 -5.45 5.50
C GLN A 106 -2.88 -5.15 5.98
N GLY A 107 -1.97 -4.81 5.05
CA GLY A 107 -0.58 -4.47 5.38
C GLY A 107 -0.47 -3.24 6.28
N LEU A 108 -1.23 -2.18 5.95
CA LEU A 108 -1.28 -0.95 6.73
C LEU A 108 -1.94 -1.16 8.10
N GLN A 109 -3.03 -1.94 8.15
CA GLN A 109 -3.66 -2.31 9.42
C GLN A 109 -2.64 -3.02 10.32
N GLN A 110 -1.96 -4.05 9.81
CA GLN A 110 -0.98 -4.80 10.59
C GLN A 110 0.18 -3.92 11.09
N LEU A 111 0.69 -3.01 10.26
CA LEU A 111 1.73 -2.07 10.63
C LEU A 111 1.27 -1.16 11.79
N LEU A 112 0.08 -0.56 11.67
CA LEU A 112 -0.48 0.33 12.67
C LEU A 112 -0.84 -0.39 13.97
N SER A 113 -1.45 -1.57 13.90
CA SER A 113 -1.77 -2.39 15.07
C SER A 113 -0.51 -2.79 15.84
N THR A 114 0.58 -3.08 15.13
CA THR A 114 1.88 -3.36 15.76
C THR A 114 2.45 -2.13 16.47
N TYR A 115 2.38 -0.97 15.81
CA TYR A 115 2.83 0.29 16.39
C TYR A 115 2.02 0.65 17.65
N ILE A 116 0.69 0.64 17.58
CA ILE A 116 -0.19 0.90 18.72
C ILE A 116 0.07 -0.08 19.85
N SER A 117 0.18 -1.37 19.54
CA SER A 117 0.47 -2.39 20.56
C SER A 117 1.77 -2.11 21.30
N THR A 118 2.78 -1.60 20.59
CA THR A 118 4.06 -1.19 21.18
C THR A 118 3.91 0.05 22.06
N GLN A 119 3.16 1.06 21.63
CA GLN A 119 2.95 2.27 22.44
C GLN A 119 2.08 2.00 23.68
N LEU A 120 1.00 1.22 23.55
CA LEU A 120 0.16 0.83 24.68
C LEU A 120 0.94 0.10 25.75
N LYS A 121 1.85 -0.80 25.37
CA LYS A 121 2.75 -1.47 26.33
C LYS A 121 3.59 -0.47 27.13
N LYS A 122 4.04 0.64 26.53
CA LYS A 122 4.82 1.66 27.25
C LYS A 122 4.00 2.49 28.23
N ILE A 123 2.70 2.66 27.99
CA ILE A 123 1.82 3.47 28.83
C ILE A 123 1.29 2.67 30.02
N ILE A 124 1.06 1.37 29.83
CA ILE A 124 0.44 0.47 30.81
C ILE A 124 1.50 -0.27 31.65
N SER A 125 2.77 -0.18 31.26
CA SER A 125 3.91 -0.77 32.00
C SER A 125 4.55 0.22 32.96
#